data_AF-A0A7S3TQV8-F1
#
_entry.id   AF-A0A7S3TQV8-F1
#
_cell.length_a   1.000
_cell.length_b   1.000
_cell.length_c   1.000
_cell.angle_alpha   90.00
_cell.angle_beta   90.00
_cell.angle_gamma   90.00
#
_symmetry.space_group_name_H-M   'P 1'
#
loop_
_entity.id
_entity.type
_entity.pdbx_description
1 polymer ?
#
loop_
_entity_poly.entity_id
_entity_poly.type
_entity_poly.pdbx_seq_one_letter_code
_entity_poly.pdbx_strand_id
1 'polypeptide(L)'
;MFAALAWSLHAADAELRRALVPTSRYTPSELREGLCAALLARSSARRRRVVLEVTLIAGVNDELQHAHQLADFIAPIERACFDPRRKSGRTGVLINLIPYNPTYNRLAEGETVESRNDMSTLGIPHYSFFERPSWERIDAFQDALRARGVWVSVRASRGDADASACGQLATNRKLAAT
;
A
#
# COMPACT_ATOMS: atom_id res chain seq x y z
N MET A 1 -11.15 -20.04 7.56
CA MET A 1 -10.37 -18.95 6.95
C MET A 1 -11.36 -17.90 6.46
N PHE A 2 -11.27 -16.64 6.89
CA PHE A 2 -12.14 -15.58 6.35
C PHE A 2 -11.30 -14.77 5.37
N ALA A 3 -11.73 -14.69 4.11
CA ALA A 3 -11.15 -13.79 3.13
C ALA A 3 -11.38 -12.34 3.60
N ALA A 4 -10.32 -11.52 3.55
CA ALA A 4 -10.40 -10.09 3.80
C ALA A 4 -10.21 -9.36 2.47
N LEU A 5 -10.96 -8.27 2.27
CA LEU A 5 -10.71 -7.36 1.17
C LEU A 5 -9.35 -6.68 1.40
N ALA A 6 -8.52 -6.60 0.37
CA ALA A 6 -7.31 -5.79 0.37
C ALA A 6 -7.53 -4.56 -0.53
N TRP A 7 -7.12 -3.38 -0.07
CA TRP A 7 -7.16 -2.15 -0.84
C TRP A 7 -5.74 -1.58 -0.97
N SER A 8 -5.25 -1.51 -2.21
CA SER A 8 -4.01 -0.85 -2.60
C SER A 8 -4.18 0.68 -2.51
N LEU A 9 -3.84 1.23 -1.34
CA LEU A 9 -4.07 2.63 -0.98
C LEU A 9 -2.91 3.52 -1.41
N HIS A 10 -1.68 3.17 -1.03
CA HIS A 10 -0.41 3.88 -1.31
C HIS A 10 -0.25 5.30 -0.76
N ALA A 11 -1.30 6.13 -0.75
CA ALA A 11 -1.26 7.47 -0.15
C ALA A 11 -2.65 7.88 0.36
N ALA A 12 -2.67 8.64 1.46
CA ALA A 12 -3.89 9.25 2.01
C ALA A 12 -4.23 10.56 1.28
N ASP A 13 -3.22 11.28 0.81
CA ASP A 13 -3.38 12.47 -0.01
C ASP A 13 -3.91 12.12 -1.41
N ALA A 14 -4.89 12.88 -1.88
CA ALA A 14 -5.61 12.58 -3.12
C ALA A 14 -4.77 12.88 -4.38
N GLU A 15 -3.93 13.91 -4.33
CA GLU A 15 -3.07 14.29 -5.44
C GLU A 15 -1.93 13.27 -5.61
N LEU A 16 -1.22 12.99 -4.52
CA LEU A 16 -0.16 11.98 -4.47
C LEU A 16 -0.70 10.61 -4.86
N ARG A 17 -1.88 10.21 -4.35
CA ARG A 17 -2.48 8.92 -4.73
C ARG A 17 -2.83 8.87 -6.21
N ARG A 18 -3.31 9.96 -6.80
CA ARG A 18 -3.62 10.02 -8.24
C ARG A 18 -2.36 9.87 -9.08
N ALA A 19 -1.25 10.46 -8.66
CA ALA A 19 0.04 10.28 -9.32
C ALA A 19 0.54 8.82 -9.22
N LEU A 20 0.43 8.21 -8.03
CA LEU A 20 0.89 6.83 -7.80
C LEU A 20 -0.03 5.75 -8.42
N VAL A 21 -1.33 6.02 -8.52
CA VAL A 21 -2.35 5.08 -9.01
C VAL A 21 -3.24 5.77 -10.05
N PRO A 22 -2.71 6.11 -11.24
CA PRO A 22 -3.40 6.95 -12.23
C PRO A 22 -4.65 6.29 -12.81
N THR A 23 -4.76 4.96 -12.73
CA THR A 23 -5.93 4.21 -13.19
C THR A 23 -7.14 4.33 -12.27
N SER A 24 -7.00 4.95 -11.09
CA SER A 24 -8.08 5.05 -10.11
C SER A 24 -9.11 6.11 -10.52
N ARG A 25 -10.36 5.68 -10.73
CA ARG A 25 -11.49 6.58 -11.07
C ARG A 25 -11.95 7.47 -9.91
N TYR A 26 -11.81 6.98 -8.68
CA TYR A 26 -12.34 7.62 -7.47
C TYR A 26 -11.21 8.15 -6.59
N THR A 27 -11.48 9.23 -5.88
CA THR A 27 -10.58 9.75 -4.84
C THR A 27 -10.46 8.75 -3.68
N PRO A 28 -9.36 8.78 -2.91
CA PRO A 28 -9.25 7.96 -1.72
C PRO A 28 -10.41 8.16 -0.74
N SER A 29 -10.89 9.39 -0.55
CA SER A 29 -12.02 9.69 0.35
C SER A 29 -13.33 9.01 -0.08
N GLU A 30 -13.68 9.08 -1.37
CA GLU A 30 -14.88 8.40 -1.91
C GLU A 30 -14.77 6.88 -1.75
N LEU A 31 -13.58 6.31 -2.01
CA LEU A 31 -13.33 4.88 -1.79
C LEU A 31 -13.44 4.49 -0.32
N ARG A 32 -12.95 5.33 0.59
CA ARG A 32 -13.08 5.13 2.04
C ARG A 32 -14.54 5.13 2.47
N GLU A 33 -15.33 6.05 1.98
CA GLU A 33 -16.76 6.16 2.30
C GLU A 33 -17.54 4.94 1.80
N GLY A 34 -17.33 4.53 0.54
CA GLY A 34 -17.93 3.32 -0.01
C GLY A 34 -17.48 2.05 0.74
N LEU A 35 -16.20 1.96 1.10
CA LEU A 35 -15.66 0.87 1.90
C LEU A 35 -16.30 0.81 3.29
N CYS A 36 -16.43 1.94 3.98
CA CYS A 36 -17.11 2.04 5.27
C CYS A 36 -18.57 1.57 5.18
N ALA A 37 -19.31 2.04 4.17
CA ALA A 37 -20.70 1.60 3.95
C ALA A 37 -20.79 0.08 3.71
N ALA A 38 -19.93 -0.46 2.85
CA ALA A 38 -19.87 -1.90 2.58
C ALA A 38 -19.48 -2.73 3.82
N LEU A 39 -18.58 -2.22 4.67
CA LEU A 39 -18.20 -2.85 5.93
C LEU A 39 -19.36 -2.86 6.93
N LEU A 40 -20.06 -1.74 7.08
CA LEU A 40 -21.18 -1.60 8.01
C LEU A 40 -22.39 -2.43 7.59
N ALA A 41 -22.60 -2.67 6.29
CA ALA A 41 -23.64 -3.54 5.77
C ALA A 41 -23.42 -5.04 6.08
N ARG A 42 -22.25 -5.44 6.58
CA ARG A 42 -21.97 -6.84 6.93
C ARG A 42 -22.73 -7.23 8.21
N SER A 43 -23.35 -8.41 8.18
CA SER A 43 -24.18 -8.95 9.27
C SER A 43 -23.49 -9.12 10.64
N SER A 44 -22.17 -8.99 10.72
CA SER A 44 -21.44 -9.11 11.98
C SER A 44 -20.10 -8.37 11.95
N ALA A 45 -19.77 -7.74 13.08
CA ALA A 45 -18.49 -7.07 13.29
C ALA A 45 -17.27 -7.96 13.07
N ARG A 46 -17.40 -9.27 13.33
CA ARG A 46 -16.32 -10.24 13.11
C ARG A 46 -15.89 -10.36 11.65
N ARG A 47 -16.81 -10.06 10.72
CA ARG A 47 -16.62 -10.09 9.26
C ARG A 47 -16.13 -8.76 8.68
N ARG A 48 -16.03 -7.72 9.50
CA ARG A 48 -15.50 -6.41 9.09
C ARG A 48 -13.98 -6.44 9.24
N ARG A 49 -13.33 -6.98 8.20
CA ARG A 49 -11.87 -7.09 8.10
C ARG A 49 -11.41 -6.54 6.77
N VAL A 50 -10.34 -5.75 6.82
CA VAL A 50 -9.73 -5.14 5.63
C VAL A 50 -8.22 -5.05 5.81
N VAL A 51 -7.49 -5.24 4.71
CA VAL A 51 -6.07 -4.96 4.61
C VAL A 51 -5.89 -3.73 3.75
N LEU A 52 -5.13 -2.75 4.23
CA LEU A 52 -4.73 -1.58 3.47
C LEU A 52 -3.27 -1.74 3.09
N GLU A 53 -2.98 -1.81 1.80
CA GLU A 53 -1.62 -1.97 1.30
C GLU A 53 -1.03 -0.60 0.96
N VAL A 54 0.15 -0.33 1.50
CA VAL A 54 0.88 0.93 1.30
C VAL A 54 2.30 0.58 0.88
N THR A 55 2.57 0.74 -0.42
CA THR A 55 3.94 0.69 -0.92
C THR A 55 4.67 1.95 -0.47
N LEU A 56 5.76 1.80 0.28
CA LEU A 56 6.60 2.91 0.72
C LEU A 56 7.74 3.13 -0.28
N ILE A 57 7.87 4.38 -0.73
CA ILE A 57 8.81 4.82 -1.75
C ILE A 57 9.62 5.97 -1.16
N ALA A 58 10.95 5.89 -1.28
CA ALA A 58 11.88 6.82 -0.66
C ALA A 58 11.62 8.27 -1.11
N GLY A 59 11.44 9.18 -0.16
CA GLY A 59 11.17 10.59 -0.40
C GLY A 59 9.76 10.89 -0.89
N VAL A 60 8.99 9.92 -1.39
CA VAL A 60 7.70 10.18 -2.02
C VAL A 60 6.55 10.08 -1.02
N ASN A 61 6.50 9.02 -0.22
CA ASN A 61 5.41 8.77 0.73
C ASN A 61 5.88 8.09 2.03
N ASP A 62 7.16 8.18 2.36
CA ASP A 62 7.81 7.48 3.49
C ASP A 62 8.17 8.38 4.68
N GLU A 63 7.85 9.67 4.62
CA GLU A 63 8.03 10.59 5.76
C GLU A 63 7.00 10.40 6.88
N LEU A 64 7.35 10.81 8.11
CA LEU A 64 6.48 10.71 9.29
C LEU A 64 5.16 11.45 9.13
N GLN A 65 5.15 12.59 8.42
CA GLN A 65 3.91 13.32 8.14
C GLN A 65 2.89 12.44 7.38
N HIS A 66 3.35 11.60 6.46
CA HIS A 66 2.48 10.69 5.71
C HIS A 66 1.93 9.58 6.61
N ALA A 67 2.70 9.10 7.59
CA ALA A 67 2.21 8.15 8.59
C ALA A 67 1.08 8.74 9.44
N HIS A 68 1.21 10.00 9.86
CA HIS A 68 0.16 10.70 10.60
C HIS A 68 -1.09 10.93 9.75
N GLN A 69 -0.94 11.43 8.53
CA GLN A 69 -2.05 11.59 7.58
C GLN A 69 -2.76 10.27 7.30
N LEU A 70 -1.99 9.19 7.15
CA LEU A 70 -2.55 7.85 6.93
C LEU A 70 -3.36 7.38 8.14
N ALA A 71 -2.86 7.55 9.36
CA ALA A 71 -3.60 7.20 10.58
C ALA A 71 -4.93 7.97 10.67
N ASP A 72 -4.92 9.27 10.40
CA ASP A 72 -6.13 10.11 10.43
C ASP A 72 -7.13 9.72 9.34
N PHE A 73 -6.62 9.43 8.14
CA PHE A 73 -7.43 9.02 7.00
C PHE A 73 -8.17 7.70 7.27
N ILE A 74 -7.52 6.72 7.91
CA ILE A 74 -8.10 5.38 8.15
C ILE A 74 -9.00 5.31 9.39
N ALA A 75 -9.00 6.32 10.27
CA ALA A 75 -9.78 6.30 11.50
C ALA A 75 -11.27 5.96 11.31
N PRO A 76 -11.98 6.41 10.24
CA PRO A 76 -13.36 5.96 9.99
C PRO A 76 -13.48 4.48 9.65
N ILE A 77 -12.50 3.91 8.94
CA ILE A 77 -12.45 2.47 8.61
C ILE A 77 -12.25 1.65 9.88
N GLU A 78 -11.38 2.13 10.78
CA GLU A 78 -11.16 1.52 12.09
C GLU A 78 -12.43 1.49 12.93
N ARG A 79 -13.17 2.62 12.98
CA ARG A 79 -14.49 2.68 13.64
C ARG A 79 -15.47 1.70 13.03
N ALA A 80 -15.54 1.62 11.70
CA ALA A 80 -16.41 0.67 11.00
C ALA A 80 -16.00 -0.79 11.29
N CYS A 81 -14.72 -1.08 11.53
CA CYS A 81 -14.21 -2.42 11.81
C CYS A 81 -14.10 -2.77 13.30
N PHE A 82 -14.46 -1.87 14.20
CA PHE A 82 -14.38 -2.10 15.64
C PHE A 82 -15.30 -3.26 16.06
N ASP A 83 -14.82 -4.14 16.94
CA ASP A 83 -15.59 -5.22 17.56
C ASP A 83 -15.19 -5.31 19.04
N PRO A 84 -16.06 -4.90 19.99
CA PRO A 84 -15.72 -4.88 21.41
C PRO A 84 -15.43 -6.28 21.98
N ARG A 85 -15.78 -7.35 21.27
CA ARG A 85 -15.52 -8.74 21.69
C ARG A 85 -14.10 -9.21 21.32
N ARG A 86 -13.33 -8.42 20.57
CA ARG A 86 -11.94 -8.76 20.23
C ARG A 86 -11.02 -8.53 21.44
N LYS A 87 -10.57 -9.62 22.05
CA LYS A 87 -9.62 -9.60 23.17
C LYS A 87 -8.28 -8.91 22.86
N SER A 88 -7.89 -8.83 21.58
CA SER A 88 -6.63 -8.21 21.16
C SER A 88 -6.61 -6.68 21.30
N GLY A 89 -7.75 -6.02 21.55
CA GLY A 89 -7.89 -4.55 21.51
C GLY A 89 -7.81 -3.93 20.10
N ARG A 90 -7.17 -4.62 19.16
CA ARG A 90 -7.04 -4.20 17.75
C ARG A 90 -8.37 -4.25 16.98
N THR A 91 -8.50 -3.33 16.03
CA THR A 91 -9.60 -3.28 15.07
C THR A 91 -9.49 -4.41 14.03
N GLY A 92 -10.47 -4.50 13.13
CA GLY A 92 -10.40 -5.39 11.97
C GLY A 92 -9.51 -4.90 10.82
N VAL A 93 -8.79 -3.79 10.99
CA VAL A 93 -7.96 -3.16 9.95
C VAL A 93 -6.49 -3.55 10.15
N LEU A 94 -5.83 -3.98 9.09
CA LEU A 94 -4.38 -4.15 9.03
C LEU A 94 -3.81 -3.19 7.98
N ILE A 95 -2.83 -2.36 8.34
CA ILE A 95 -1.97 -1.71 7.36
C ILE A 95 -0.80 -2.63 7.06
N ASN A 96 -0.61 -2.98 5.80
CA ASN A 96 0.55 -3.72 5.33
C ASN A 96 1.48 -2.78 4.57
N LEU A 97 2.57 -2.38 5.22
CA LEU A 97 3.64 -1.59 4.62
C LEU A 97 4.48 -2.51 3.72
N ILE A 98 4.66 -2.10 2.47
CA ILE A 98 5.40 -2.85 1.46
C ILE A 98 6.56 -1.96 1.03
N PRO A 99 7.80 -2.21 1.48
CA PRO A 99 8.95 -1.48 0.97
C PRO A 99 9.01 -1.62 -0.55
N TYR A 100 9.14 -0.50 -1.26
CA TYR A 100 9.24 -0.52 -2.73
C TYR A 100 10.38 -1.46 -3.14
N ASN A 101 10.10 -2.29 -4.15
CA ASN A 101 11.10 -3.15 -4.73
C ASN A 101 11.28 -2.78 -6.21
N PRO A 102 12.44 -2.23 -6.61
CA PRO A 102 12.70 -1.97 -8.02
C PRO A 102 12.55 -3.25 -8.83
N THR A 103 11.78 -3.18 -9.91
CA THR A 103 11.53 -4.32 -10.79
C THR A 103 12.61 -4.42 -11.86
N TYR A 104 13.69 -5.13 -11.53
CA TYR A 104 14.80 -5.37 -12.46
C TYR A 104 14.45 -6.33 -13.62
N ASN A 105 13.47 -7.22 -13.43
CA ASN A 105 13.22 -8.35 -14.35
C ASN A 105 12.15 -8.12 -15.43
N ARG A 106 11.68 -6.89 -15.65
CA ARG A 106 10.62 -6.60 -16.65
C ARG A 106 10.91 -5.30 -17.39
N LEU A 107 12.17 -5.09 -17.75
CA LEU A 107 12.51 -4.08 -18.72
C LEU A 107 12.02 -4.58 -20.08
N ALA A 108 11.24 -3.76 -20.79
CA ALA A 108 11.03 -3.98 -22.22
C ALA A 108 12.38 -3.92 -22.94
N GLU A 109 12.46 -4.50 -24.15
CA GLU A 109 13.68 -4.46 -24.94
C GLU A 109 14.06 -2.99 -25.22
N GLY A 110 15.20 -2.54 -24.67
CA GLY A 110 15.66 -1.14 -24.73
C GLY A 110 15.24 -0.23 -23.56
N GLU A 111 14.46 -0.73 -22.59
CA GLU A 111 14.12 0.00 -21.36
C GLU A 111 15.22 -0.18 -20.30
N THR A 112 15.57 0.87 -19.55
CA THR A 112 16.50 0.77 -18.41
C THR A 112 15.73 0.88 -17.09
N VAL A 113 16.37 0.47 -15.99
CA VAL A 113 15.77 0.58 -14.64
C VAL A 113 15.46 2.04 -14.33
N GLU A 114 16.36 2.92 -14.74
CA GLU A 114 16.25 4.37 -14.64
C GLU A 114 15.05 4.85 -15.45
N SER A 115 14.96 4.55 -16.76
CA SER A 115 13.86 5.04 -17.59
C SER A 115 12.48 4.60 -17.10
N ARG A 116 12.39 3.41 -16.49
CA ARG A 116 11.14 2.88 -15.95
C ARG A 116 10.74 3.51 -14.62
N ASN A 117 11.71 3.85 -13.80
CA ASN A 117 11.49 4.46 -12.50
C ASN A 117 11.37 5.98 -12.59
N ASP A 118 11.53 6.56 -13.80
CA ASP A 118 11.50 8.00 -14.05
C ASP A 118 10.13 8.64 -13.74
N MET A 119 10.13 9.59 -12.80
CA MET A 119 8.94 10.33 -12.34
C MET A 119 8.74 11.69 -13.02
N SER A 120 9.67 12.11 -13.88
CA SER A 120 9.54 13.38 -14.63
C SER A 120 8.22 13.45 -15.41
N THR A 121 7.69 12.30 -15.81
CA THR A 121 6.43 12.14 -16.54
C THR A 121 5.18 12.13 -15.66
N LEU A 122 5.31 11.88 -14.35
CA LEU A 122 4.19 11.82 -13.40
C LEU A 122 3.91 13.15 -12.70
N GLY A 123 4.58 14.23 -13.13
CA GLY A 123 4.33 15.59 -12.64
C GLY A 123 4.75 15.82 -11.20
N ILE A 124 5.64 14.97 -10.65
CA ILE A 124 6.16 15.13 -9.29
C ILE A 124 7.54 15.82 -9.39
N PRO A 125 7.66 17.13 -9.12
CA PRO A 125 8.79 17.96 -9.55
C PRO A 125 10.13 17.71 -8.83
N HIS A 126 10.19 16.75 -7.89
CA HIS A 126 11.37 16.54 -7.03
C HIS A 126 11.95 15.12 -7.06
N TYR A 127 11.37 14.17 -7.79
CA TYR A 127 11.85 12.79 -7.80
C TYR A 127 12.23 12.38 -9.21
N SER A 128 13.47 11.95 -9.42
CA SER A 128 13.89 11.41 -10.71
C SER A 128 13.69 9.92 -10.77
N PHE A 129 13.73 9.16 -9.66
CA PHE A 129 13.57 7.70 -9.66
C PHE A 129 12.88 7.18 -8.40
N PHE A 130 12.08 6.12 -8.52
CA PHE A 130 11.57 5.37 -7.37
C PHE A 130 12.62 4.46 -6.73
N GLU A 131 12.76 4.60 -5.41
CA GLU A 131 13.70 3.82 -4.61
C GLU A 131 13.03 3.26 -3.35
N ARG A 132 13.67 2.23 -2.77
CA ARG A 132 13.26 1.70 -1.48
C ARG A 132 13.70 2.66 -0.37
N PRO A 133 12.81 3.04 0.57
CA PRO A 133 13.23 3.74 1.77
C PRO A 133 14.27 2.95 2.58
N SER A 134 15.08 3.65 3.38
CA SER A 134 15.91 2.98 4.37
C SER A 134 15.05 2.21 5.38
N TRP A 135 15.58 1.14 5.94
CA TRP A 135 14.89 0.40 7.01
C TRP A 135 14.58 1.29 8.21
N GLU A 136 15.48 2.21 8.57
CA GLU A 136 15.25 3.20 9.62
C GLU A 136 13.99 4.05 9.36
N ARG A 137 13.78 4.51 8.11
CA ARG A 137 12.55 5.24 7.74
C ARG A 137 11.31 4.36 7.82
N ILE A 138 11.40 3.11 7.36
CA ILE A 138 10.28 2.15 7.41
C ILE A 138 9.89 1.85 8.86
N ASP A 139 10.88 1.65 9.73
CA ASP A 139 10.68 1.39 11.15
C ASP A 139 10.08 2.62 11.85
N ALA A 140 10.60 3.83 11.59
CA ALA A 140 10.05 5.06 12.12
C ALA A 140 8.59 5.30 11.67
N PHE A 141 8.28 5.03 10.40
CA PHE A 141 6.92 5.11 9.86
C PHE A 141 6.00 4.09 10.54
N GLN A 142 6.47 2.85 10.69
CA GLN A 142 5.75 1.78 11.37
C GLN A 142 5.45 2.16 12.83
N ASP A 143 6.42 2.69 13.54
CA ASP A 143 6.29 3.06 14.95
C ASP A 143 5.35 4.26 15.13
N ALA A 144 5.38 5.24 14.21
CA ALA A 144 4.41 6.34 14.21
C ALA A 144 2.95 5.85 14.07
N LEU A 145 2.70 4.85 13.22
CA LEU A 145 1.38 4.22 13.12
C LEU A 145 1.01 3.43 14.39
N ARG A 146 1.95 2.66 14.95
CA ARG A 146 1.73 1.89 16.19
C ARG A 146 1.41 2.81 17.37
N ALA A 147 2.07 3.95 17.49
CA ALA A 147 1.81 4.94 18.52
C ALA A 147 0.37 5.49 18.46
N ARG A 148 -0.27 5.45 17.29
CA ARG A 148 -1.69 5.79 17.07
C ARG A 148 -2.64 4.61 17.33
N GLY A 149 -2.15 3.46 17.77
CA GLY A 149 -2.93 2.24 18.03
C GLY A 149 -3.24 1.41 16.77
N VAL A 150 -2.66 1.77 15.62
CA VAL A 150 -2.93 1.10 14.34
C VAL A 150 -2.23 -0.26 14.31
N TRP A 151 -2.95 -1.29 13.86
CA TRP A 151 -2.32 -2.58 13.57
C TRP A 151 -1.60 -2.53 12.23
N VAL A 152 -0.27 -2.63 12.29
CA VAL A 152 0.62 -2.53 11.14
C VAL A 152 1.57 -3.72 11.03
N SER A 153 1.82 -4.17 9.80
CA SER A 153 2.90 -5.10 9.44
C SER A 153 3.80 -4.47 8.39
N VAL A 154 5.07 -4.88 8.36
CA VAL A 154 5.96 -4.63 7.24
C VAL A 154 6.18 -5.95 6.53
N ARG A 155 5.98 -5.96 5.21
CA ARG A 155 6.24 -7.13 4.40
C ARG A 155 7.72 -7.20 4.10
N ALA A 156 8.42 -8.17 4.69
CA ALA A 156 9.80 -8.47 4.30
C ALA A 156 9.84 -8.84 2.81
N SER A 157 10.78 -8.26 2.06
CA SER A 157 11.07 -8.62 0.68
C SER A 157 11.75 -10.01 0.66
N ARG A 158 10.95 -11.08 0.77
CA ARG A 158 11.47 -12.42 0.46
C ARG A 158 11.75 -12.47 -1.04
N GLY A 159 13.03 -12.64 -1.40
CA GLY A 159 13.47 -12.87 -2.77
C GLY A 159 14.22 -11.74 -3.46
N ASP A 160 14.77 -10.74 -2.75
CA ASP A 160 15.64 -9.72 -3.38
C ASP A 160 16.92 -10.31 -4.00
N ALA A 161 17.34 -11.50 -3.58
CA ALA A 161 18.44 -12.24 -4.21
C ALA A 161 18.03 -12.95 -5.52
N ASP A 162 16.75 -13.29 -5.70
CA ASP A 162 16.29 -14.21 -6.75
C ASP A 162 15.08 -13.68 -7.56
N ALA A 163 14.80 -12.38 -7.49
CA ALA A 163 13.70 -11.73 -8.20
C ALA A 163 12.37 -12.50 -8.13
N SER A 164 11.98 -12.88 -6.90
CA SER A 164 10.70 -13.55 -6.59
C SER A 164 9.78 -12.79 -5.60
N ALA A 165 10.07 -11.51 -5.34
CA ALA A 165 9.20 -10.62 -4.59
C ALA A 165 7.82 -10.44 -5.26
N CYS A 166 6.79 -10.34 -4.42
CA CYS A 166 5.41 -10.29 -4.86
C CYS A 166 5.11 -9.01 -5.67
N GLY A 167 4.66 -9.18 -6.92
CA GLY A 167 4.65 -8.17 -7.98
C GLY A 167 5.37 -8.66 -9.25
N GLN A 168 6.16 -9.74 -9.12
CA GLN A 168 7.01 -10.33 -10.17
C GLN A 168 6.42 -11.58 -10.84
N LEU A 169 5.14 -11.91 -10.65
CA LEU A 169 4.52 -13.04 -11.35
C LEU A 169 4.39 -12.70 -12.85
N ALA A 170 5.31 -13.25 -13.65
CA ALA A 170 5.26 -13.23 -15.10
C ALA A 170 4.22 -14.24 -15.58
N THR A 171 3.21 -13.78 -16.31
CA THR A 171 2.56 -14.64 -17.29
C THR A 171 3.60 -14.91 -18.39
N ASN A 172 4.28 -16.04 -18.29
CA ASN A 172 4.88 -16.68 -19.46
C ASN A 172 3.72 -17.01 -20.41
N ARG A 173 3.33 -16.05 -21.25
CA ARG A 173 2.65 -16.40 -22.49
C ARG A 173 3.72 -17.13 -23.29
N LYS A 174 3.75 -18.46 -23.15
CA LYS A 174 4.46 -19.34 -24.08
C LYS A 174 4.14 -18.80 -25.47
N LEU A 175 5.17 -18.27 -26.14
CA LEU A 175 5.15 -18.18 -27.58
C LEU A 175 4.87 -19.61 -28.04
N ALA A 176 3.63 -19.84 -28.47
CA ALA A 176 3.29 -21.06 -29.17
C ALA A 176 4.12 -21.00 -30.45
N ALA A 177 5.13 -21.85 -30.51
CA ALA A 177 5.78 -22.18 -31.76
C ALA A 177 4.74 -22.87 -32.64
N THR A 178 4.25 -22.16 -33.67
CA THR A 178 4.20 -22.59 -35.08
C THR A 178 3.84 -21.39 -35.95
#